data_AF-A0A1F9WX74-F1
#
_entry.id   AF-A0A1F9WX74-F1
#
_cell.length_a   1.000
_cell.length_b   1.000
_cell.length_c   1.000
_cell.angle_alpha   90.00
_cell.angle_beta   90.00
_cell.angle_gamma   90.00
#
_symmetry.space_group_name_H-M   'P 1'
#
loop_
_entity.id
_entity.type
_entity.pdbx_description
1 polymer ?
#
loop_
_entity_poly.entity_id
_entity_poly.type
_entity_poly.pdbx_seq_one_letter_code
_entity_poly.pdbx_strand_id
1 'polypeptide(L)'
;MLLVPLAALSLTVSGCGRSNIFSSAHRAGESTDTRSLEADAYAALQNKDYATAITCYSKILETEPSNAEALYGYSAAKLADAGLDIGELVANLIREQESAPARLAPALSAMAYGSPQQASNLLPDAIVAKLDALSSALDDIIPKLEKIVRGTSDGTISPNNADVNLNLGLCYILRAAIRVQNSGISFDTDYNVLVTEQNIELATEVGKDIIRAYHRFNTVAVALGITNESAIANVRQDINDLFEEFKDESGITLDINIDYI
;
A
#
# COMPACT_ATOMS: atom_id res chain seq x y z
N MET A 1 -51.26 27.54 48.63
CA MET A 1 -51.30 26.56 47.53
C MET A 1 -50.98 27.29 46.24
N LEU A 2 -49.74 27.19 45.76
CA LEU A 2 -49.30 27.78 44.48
C LEU A 2 -48.93 26.59 43.57
N LEU A 3 -49.67 26.41 42.49
CA LEU A 3 -49.45 25.36 41.49
C LEU A 3 -48.57 25.94 40.37
N VAL A 4 -47.34 25.45 40.25
CA VAL A 4 -46.46 25.70 39.10
C VAL A 4 -46.70 24.58 38.10
N PRO A 5 -47.09 24.84 36.83
CA PRO A 5 -47.10 23.80 35.83
C PRO A 5 -45.68 23.65 35.28
N LEU A 6 -45.02 22.57 35.68
CA LEU A 6 -43.78 22.10 35.09
C LEU A 6 -44.13 21.51 33.71
N ALA A 7 -43.93 22.29 32.65
CA ALA A 7 -44.02 21.80 31.28
C ALA A 7 -42.84 20.86 31.01
N ALA A 8 -43.03 19.58 31.28
CA ALA A 8 -42.13 18.52 30.86
C ALA A 8 -42.22 18.39 29.34
N LEU A 9 -41.27 19.00 28.63
CA LEU A 9 -41.07 18.81 27.21
C LEU A 9 -40.54 17.38 27.00
N SER A 10 -41.46 16.43 26.79
CA SER A 10 -41.15 15.05 26.45
C SER A 10 -40.54 14.99 25.05
N LEU A 11 -39.21 15.10 24.96
CA LEU A 11 -38.45 14.74 23.77
C LEU A 11 -38.45 13.21 23.64
N THR A 12 -39.44 12.69 22.92
CA THR A 12 -39.46 11.29 22.46
C THR A 12 -38.41 11.15 21.35
N VAL A 13 -37.21 10.74 21.73
CA VAL A 13 -36.17 10.32 20.77
C VAL A 13 -36.47 8.88 20.36
N SER A 14 -37.36 8.71 19.39
CA SER A 14 -37.49 7.45 18.64
C SER A 14 -36.28 7.32 17.71
N GLY A 15 -35.50 6.26 17.91
CA GLY A 15 -34.24 6.01 17.24
C GLY A 15 -34.32 5.45 15.81
N CYS A 16 -33.13 5.14 15.32
CA CYS A 16 -32.79 4.40 14.10
C CYS A 16 -32.94 5.14 12.76
N GLY A 17 -32.31 6.31 12.67
CA GLY A 17 -31.70 6.81 11.43
C GLY A 17 -30.26 7.22 11.75
N ARG A 18 -29.32 7.05 10.82
CA ARG A 18 -27.89 7.43 10.94
C ARG A 18 -27.63 8.94 11.13
N SER A 19 -28.61 9.69 11.62
CA SER A 19 -28.57 11.13 11.81
C SER A 19 -28.67 11.41 13.30
N ASN A 20 -27.52 11.55 13.95
CA ASN A 20 -27.47 12.17 15.27
C ASN A 20 -28.08 13.58 15.17
N ILE A 21 -28.74 14.07 16.22
CA ILE A 21 -29.33 15.42 16.24
C ILE A 21 -28.29 16.54 16.01
N PHE A 22 -27.00 16.20 16.08
CA PHE A 22 -25.86 17.06 15.82
C PHE A 22 -25.29 16.92 14.39
N SER A 23 -25.84 16.08 13.51
CA SER A 23 -25.38 15.94 12.13
C SER A 23 -25.60 17.21 11.30
N SER A 24 -26.44 18.13 11.76
CA SER A 24 -26.62 19.47 11.17
C SER A 24 -25.61 20.50 11.69
N ALA A 25 -24.90 20.21 12.78
CA ALA A 25 -23.97 21.15 13.41
C ALA A 25 -22.53 21.01 12.89
N HIS A 26 -22.18 19.88 12.27
CA HIS A 26 -20.87 19.64 11.68
C HIS A 26 -21.01 18.91 10.36
N ARG A 27 -20.42 19.45 9.30
CA ARG A 27 -20.33 18.80 7.99
C ARG A 27 -18.89 18.37 7.78
N ALA A 28 -18.70 17.06 7.60
CA ALA A 28 -17.39 16.46 7.46
C ALA A 28 -16.60 17.17 6.35
N GLY A 29 -15.36 17.56 6.67
CA GLY A 29 -14.47 18.23 5.72
C GLY A 29 -14.75 19.72 5.51
N GLU A 30 -15.71 20.36 6.18
CA GLU A 30 -15.90 21.83 6.11
C GLU A 30 -14.96 22.62 7.04
N SER A 31 -14.31 21.97 8.00
CA SER A 31 -13.32 22.62 8.88
C SER A 31 -12.04 22.98 8.13
N THR A 32 -11.32 23.99 8.62
CA THR A 32 -9.95 24.32 8.21
C THR A 32 -8.92 23.98 9.29
N ASP A 33 -9.36 23.47 10.43
CA ASP A 33 -8.48 23.02 11.52
C ASP A 33 -8.00 21.59 11.25
N THR A 34 -6.68 21.39 11.30
CA THR A 34 -6.01 20.12 11.01
C THR A 34 -6.59 18.96 11.82
N ARG A 35 -6.75 19.12 13.14
CA ARG A 35 -7.26 18.04 14.01
C ARG A 35 -8.70 17.66 13.69
N SER A 36 -9.53 18.66 13.38
CA SER A 36 -10.91 18.43 12.97
C SER A 36 -10.97 17.67 11.65
N LEU A 37 -10.14 18.07 10.68
CA LEU A 37 -10.03 17.38 9.39
C LEU A 37 -9.48 15.95 9.54
N GLU A 38 -8.50 15.72 10.41
CA GLU A 38 -7.96 14.38 10.69
C GLU A 38 -9.05 13.47 11.29
N ALA A 39 -9.83 13.99 12.25
CA ALA A 39 -10.93 13.24 12.85
C ALA A 39 -12.02 12.89 11.82
N ASP A 40 -12.39 13.85 10.96
CA ASP A 40 -13.35 13.62 9.87
C ASP A 40 -12.82 12.59 8.87
N ALA A 41 -11.55 12.71 8.48
CA ALA A 41 -10.90 11.81 7.54
C ALA A 41 -10.84 10.37 8.09
N TYR A 42 -10.48 10.22 9.36
CA TYR A 42 -10.45 8.93 10.04
C TYR A 42 -11.86 8.31 10.13
N ALA A 43 -12.87 9.10 10.52
CA ALA A 43 -14.25 8.63 10.54
C ALA A 43 -14.75 8.21 9.14
N ALA A 44 -14.37 8.95 8.09
CA ALA A 44 -14.71 8.62 6.72
C ALA A 44 -14.05 7.31 6.26
N LEU A 45 -12.77 7.09 6.58
CA LEU A 45 -12.06 5.82 6.34
C LEU A 45 -12.80 4.64 6.98
N GLN A 46 -13.18 4.75 8.26
CA GLN A 46 -13.89 3.70 8.98
C GLN A 46 -15.26 3.37 8.36
N ASN A 47 -15.90 4.37 7.75
CA ASN A 47 -17.18 4.21 7.06
C ASN A 47 -17.02 3.79 5.57
N LYS A 48 -15.80 3.54 5.11
CA LYS A 48 -15.45 3.27 3.70
C LYS A 48 -15.86 4.40 2.74
N ASP A 49 -16.00 5.63 3.27
CA ASP A 49 -16.21 6.83 2.48
C ASP A 49 -14.84 7.40 2.09
N TYR A 50 -14.18 6.71 1.16
CA TYR A 50 -12.81 7.03 0.77
C TYR A 50 -12.72 8.40 0.08
N ALA A 51 -13.77 8.81 -0.64
CA ALA A 51 -13.82 10.13 -1.27
C ALA A 51 -13.78 11.27 -0.24
N THR A 52 -14.56 11.17 0.84
CA THR A 52 -14.53 12.15 1.93
C THR A 52 -13.19 12.12 2.67
N ALA A 53 -12.63 10.93 2.92
CA ALA A 53 -11.33 10.78 3.56
C ALA A 53 -10.20 11.44 2.74
N ILE A 54 -10.15 11.16 1.43
CA ILE A 54 -9.20 11.78 0.49
C ILE A 54 -9.34 13.30 0.53
N THR A 55 -10.58 13.81 0.49
CA THR A 55 -10.83 15.25 0.51
C THR A 55 -10.30 15.91 1.78
N CYS A 56 -10.53 15.30 2.95
CA CYS A 56 -10.07 15.86 4.22
C CYS A 56 -8.54 15.82 4.33
N TYR A 57 -7.89 14.70 3.98
CA TYR A 57 -6.43 14.62 3.98
C TYR A 57 -5.78 15.54 2.96
N SER A 58 -6.38 15.71 1.77
CA SER A 58 -5.90 16.69 0.78
C SER A 58 -5.87 18.10 1.35
N LYS A 59 -6.93 18.52 2.05
CA LYS A 59 -6.97 19.84 2.69
C LYS A 59 -5.87 20.02 3.74
N ILE A 60 -5.58 18.98 4.53
CA ILE A 60 -4.45 19.01 5.47
C ILE A 60 -3.13 19.14 4.71
N LEU A 61 -2.93 18.38 3.64
CA LEU A 61 -1.69 18.40 2.86
C LEU A 61 -1.50 19.71 2.07
N GLU A 62 -2.57 20.47 1.79
CA GLU A 62 -2.50 21.81 1.21
C GLU A 62 -1.88 22.82 2.18
N THR A 63 -2.18 22.72 3.48
CA THR A 63 -1.67 23.64 4.51
C THR A 63 -0.40 23.12 5.19
N GLU A 64 -0.27 21.79 5.31
CA GLU A 64 0.82 21.09 5.97
C GLU A 64 1.37 19.96 5.08
N PRO A 65 2.16 20.26 4.03
CA PRO A 65 2.60 19.28 3.03
C PRO A 65 3.51 18.15 3.54
N SER A 66 3.92 18.24 4.80
CA SER A 66 4.79 17.29 5.48
C SER A 66 4.10 16.57 6.64
N ASN A 67 2.80 16.81 6.89
CA ASN A 67 2.05 16.14 7.95
C ASN A 67 2.03 14.62 7.69
N ALA A 68 2.72 13.85 8.54
CA ALA A 68 2.92 12.42 8.30
C ALA A 68 1.61 11.61 8.38
N GLU A 69 0.71 11.97 9.30
CA GLU A 69 -0.59 11.32 9.45
C GLU A 69 -1.46 11.54 8.21
N ALA A 70 -1.47 12.76 7.67
CA ALA A 70 -2.20 13.06 6.44
C ALA A 70 -1.60 12.39 5.21
N LEU A 71 -0.27 12.32 5.10
CA LEU A 71 0.41 11.58 4.03
C LEU A 71 0.03 10.09 4.05
N TYR A 72 0.04 9.48 5.25
CA TYR A 72 -0.29 8.08 5.43
C TYR A 72 -1.78 7.79 5.21
N GLY A 73 -2.65 8.57 5.85
CA GLY A 73 -4.10 8.44 5.76
C GLY A 73 -4.63 8.68 4.35
N TYR A 74 -4.08 9.68 3.63
CA TYR A 74 -4.37 9.90 2.20
C TYR A 74 -4.02 8.67 1.37
N SER A 75 -2.83 8.10 1.61
CA SER A 75 -2.34 6.93 0.88
C SER A 75 -3.24 5.72 1.09
N ALA A 76 -3.64 5.47 2.35
CA ALA A 76 -4.58 4.40 2.68
C ALA A 76 -5.94 4.60 2.00
N ALA A 77 -6.49 5.82 2.05
CA ALA A 77 -7.77 6.14 1.42
C ALA A 77 -7.72 5.97 -0.11
N LYS A 78 -6.63 6.39 -0.76
CA LYS A 78 -6.43 6.26 -2.20
C LYS A 78 -6.34 4.82 -2.68
N LEU A 79 -5.62 3.96 -1.96
CA LEU A 79 -5.55 2.54 -2.29
C LEU A 79 -6.92 1.87 -2.15
N ALA A 80 -7.63 2.17 -1.08
CA ALA A 80 -8.96 1.63 -0.84
C ALA A 80 -9.98 2.11 -1.89
N ASP A 81 -9.91 3.38 -2.31
CA ASP A 81 -10.71 3.97 -3.39
C ASP A 81 -10.41 3.33 -4.75
N ALA A 82 -9.13 3.05 -5.04
CA ALA A 82 -8.70 2.27 -6.20
C ALA A 82 -9.11 0.79 -6.11
N GLY A 83 -9.76 0.39 -5.02
CA GLY A 83 -10.35 -0.92 -4.84
C GLY A 83 -9.36 -1.98 -4.39
N LEU A 84 -8.23 -1.57 -3.78
CA LEU A 84 -7.29 -2.43 -3.08
C LEU A 84 -7.56 -2.37 -1.58
N ASP A 85 -8.12 -3.45 -1.04
CA ASP A 85 -8.09 -3.71 0.40
C ASP A 85 -6.85 -4.55 0.68
N ILE A 86 -5.81 -3.95 1.28
CA ILE A 86 -4.56 -4.64 1.61
C ILE A 86 -4.83 -5.79 2.59
N GLY A 87 -5.79 -5.63 3.51
CA GLY A 87 -6.17 -6.68 4.46
C GLY A 87 -6.78 -7.87 3.73
N GLU A 88 -7.66 -7.62 2.76
CA GLU A 88 -8.23 -8.66 1.90
C GLU A 88 -7.16 -9.31 1.00
N LEU A 89 -6.26 -8.51 0.42
CA LEU A 89 -5.14 -9.00 -0.39
C LEU A 89 -4.27 -9.95 0.43
N VAL A 90 -3.81 -9.50 1.60
CA VAL A 90 -2.99 -10.30 2.51
C VAL A 90 -3.75 -11.54 2.98
N ALA A 91 -5.04 -11.43 3.31
CA ALA A 91 -5.85 -12.57 3.71
C ALA A 91 -6.07 -13.58 2.57
N ASN A 92 -6.22 -13.13 1.33
CA ASN A 92 -6.30 -13.99 0.15
C ASN A 92 -4.95 -14.68 -0.08
N LEU A 93 -3.85 -13.94 -0.02
CA LEU A 93 -2.49 -14.48 -0.12
C LEU A 93 -2.20 -15.52 0.97
N ILE A 94 -2.62 -15.27 2.22
CA ILE A 94 -2.47 -16.22 3.33
C ILE A 94 -3.37 -17.45 3.14
N ARG A 95 -4.64 -17.29 2.75
CA ARG A 95 -5.55 -18.41 2.48
C ARG A 95 -5.06 -19.31 1.34
N GLU A 96 -4.45 -18.70 0.33
CA GLU A 96 -3.77 -19.42 -0.75
C GLU A 96 -2.53 -20.17 -0.26
N GLN A 97 -1.88 -19.73 0.82
CA GLN A 97 -0.79 -20.44 1.50
C GLN A 97 -1.24 -21.51 2.50
N GLU A 98 -2.36 -21.36 3.20
CA GLU A 98 -2.78 -22.34 4.21
C GLU A 98 -3.22 -23.69 3.60
N SER A 99 -3.58 -23.70 2.32
CA SER A 99 -3.88 -24.93 1.56
C SER A 99 -2.67 -25.54 0.84
N ALA A 100 -1.49 -24.90 0.90
CA ALA A 100 -0.21 -25.42 0.43
C ALA A 100 0.92 -24.60 1.08
N PRO A 101 1.78 -25.17 1.96
CA PRO A 101 2.66 -24.44 2.90
C PRO A 101 3.70 -23.46 2.32
N ALA A 102 3.66 -23.16 1.03
CA ALA A 102 4.59 -22.31 0.34
C ALA A 102 3.87 -21.75 -0.89
N ARG A 103 3.24 -20.57 -0.80
CA ARG A 103 2.70 -19.88 -2.00
C ARG A 103 2.93 -18.37 -2.10
N LEU A 104 3.39 -17.62 -1.09
CA LEU A 104 4.11 -16.37 -1.46
C LEU A 104 5.46 -16.76 -2.03
N ALA A 105 6.20 -17.61 -1.32
CA ALA A 105 7.50 -18.10 -1.76
C ALA A 105 7.32 -18.75 -3.14
N PRO A 106 6.59 -19.85 -3.36
CA PRO A 106 6.24 -20.34 -4.71
C PRO A 106 5.38 -19.49 -5.64
N ALA A 107 4.79 -18.35 -5.28
CA ALA A 107 4.30 -17.41 -6.30
C ALA A 107 5.45 -16.52 -6.77
N LEU A 108 6.26 -16.00 -5.84
CA LEU A 108 7.51 -15.25 -6.07
C LEU A 108 8.66 -16.13 -6.60
N SER A 109 8.62 -17.43 -6.33
CA SER A 109 9.57 -18.50 -6.69
C SER A 109 9.00 -19.41 -7.77
N ALA A 110 7.69 -19.45 -8.04
CA ALA A 110 7.26 -19.82 -9.39
C ALA A 110 7.70 -18.71 -10.34
N MET A 111 7.50 -17.44 -9.97
CA MET A 111 8.06 -16.28 -10.67
C MET A 111 9.61 -16.26 -10.76
N ALA A 112 10.33 -17.08 -9.98
CA ALA A 112 11.79 -17.15 -10.01
C ALA A 112 12.39 -18.53 -10.37
N TYR A 113 11.62 -19.63 -10.35
CA TYR A 113 12.14 -21.01 -10.50
C TYR A 113 11.19 -21.97 -11.25
N GLY A 114 10.34 -21.47 -12.15
CA GLY A 114 9.80 -22.27 -13.25
C GLY A 114 8.92 -23.48 -12.96
N SER A 115 7.62 -23.22 -12.69
CA SER A 115 6.58 -24.25 -12.69
C SER A 115 5.60 -24.05 -13.88
N PRO A 116 5.40 -25.05 -14.76
CA PRO A 116 4.65 -24.93 -16.02
C PRO A 116 3.11 -25.04 -15.88
N GLN A 117 2.54 -24.74 -14.71
CA GLN A 117 1.07 -24.65 -14.58
C GLN A 117 0.62 -23.31 -15.13
N GLN A 118 -0.12 -23.34 -16.25
CA GLN A 118 -0.73 -22.20 -16.97
C GLN A 118 -0.83 -20.95 -16.09
N ALA A 119 0.11 -20.02 -16.27
CA ALA A 119 0.16 -18.76 -15.53
C ALA A 119 -1.06 -17.91 -15.93
N SER A 120 -2.19 -18.16 -15.29
CA SER A 120 -3.39 -17.33 -15.40
C SER A 120 -3.13 -16.06 -14.61
N ASN A 121 -2.67 -15.02 -15.32
CA ASN A 121 -2.41 -13.64 -14.87
C ASN A 121 -1.52 -13.48 -13.62
N LEU A 122 -0.49 -12.61 -13.69
CA LEU A 122 0.38 -12.29 -12.55
C LEU A 122 -0.42 -11.74 -11.35
N LEU A 123 -1.59 -11.17 -11.62
CA LEU A 123 -2.50 -10.57 -10.66
C LEU A 123 -3.88 -11.24 -10.76
N PRO A 124 -4.60 -11.43 -9.64
CA PRO A 124 -5.99 -11.90 -9.67
C PRO A 124 -6.86 -11.05 -10.60
N ASP A 125 -7.84 -11.66 -11.28
CA ASP A 125 -8.71 -10.96 -12.25
C ASP A 125 -9.41 -9.72 -11.65
N ALA A 126 -9.74 -9.76 -10.36
CA ALA A 126 -10.32 -8.62 -9.64
C ALA A 126 -9.38 -7.41 -9.56
N ILE A 127 -8.07 -7.64 -9.51
CA ILE A 127 -7.01 -6.62 -9.56
C ILE A 127 -6.78 -6.20 -11.02
N VAL A 128 -6.75 -7.16 -11.95
CA VAL A 128 -6.61 -6.89 -13.39
C VAL A 128 -7.70 -5.93 -13.89
N ALA A 129 -8.92 -6.08 -13.41
CA ALA A 129 -10.04 -5.18 -13.74
C ALA A 129 -9.86 -3.73 -13.24
N LYS A 130 -8.89 -3.47 -12.36
CA LYS A 130 -8.66 -2.16 -11.72
C LYS A 130 -7.25 -1.61 -11.94
N LEU A 131 -6.48 -2.18 -12.88
CA LEU A 131 -5.05 -1.84 -13.06
C LEU A 131 -4.81 -0.35 -13.27
N ASP A 132 -5.63 0.32 -14.10
CA ASP A 132 -5.43 1.75 -14.39
C ASP A 132 -5.64 2.62 -13.14
N ALA A 133 -6.70 2.33 -12.36
CA ALA A 133 -6.98 3.04 -11.12
C ALA A 133 -5.88 2.79 -10.08
N LEU A 134 -5.42 1.54 -9.96
CA LEU A 134 -4.34 1.16 -9.05
C LEU A 134 -3.00 1.76 -9.45
N SER A 135 -2.64 1.72 -10.73
CA SER A 135 -1.41 2.33 -11.24
C SER A 135 -1.38 3.82 -10.91
N SER A 136 -2.47 4.53 -11.22
CA SER A 136 -2.61 5.96 -10.93
C SER A 136 -2.50 6.25 -9.42
N ALA A 137 -3.17 5.45 -8.58
CA ALA A 137 -3.07 5.59 -7.14
C ALA A 137 -1.65 5.34 -6.63
N LEU A 138 -0.97 4.30 -7.11
CA LEU A 138 0.40 3.96 -6.70
C LEU A 138 1.39 5.07 -7.04
N ASP A 139 1.30 5.64 -8.24
CA ASP A 139 2.16 6.76 -8.66
C ASP A 139 1.92 8.02 -7.82
N ASP A 140 0.70 8.23 -7.33
CA ASP A 140 0.36 9.35 -6.45
C ASP A 140 0.84 9.15 -5.00
N ILE A 141 0.73 7.93 -4.45
CA ILE A 141 0.97 7.67 -3.02
C ILE A 141 2.40 7.28 -2.69
N ILE A 142 3.13 6.60 -3.60
CA ILE A 142 4.50 6.14 -3.32
C ILE A 142 5.40 7.33 -2.94
N PRO A 143 5.40 8.47 -3.67
CA PRO A 143 6.20 9.64 -3.27
C PRO A 143 5.80 10.21 -1.90
N LYS A 144 4.53 10.06 -1.48
CA LYS A 144 4.04 10.55 -0.18
C LYS A 144 4.53 9.67 0.97
N LEU A 145 4.44 8.35 0.82
CA LEU A 145 4.98 7.39 1.78
C LEU A 145 6.50 7.47 1.85
N GLU A 146 7.18 7.71 0.72
CA GLU A 146 8.62 7.95 0.68
C GLU A 146 9.05 9.13 1.57
N LYS A 147 8.24 10.20 1.66
CA LYS A 147 8.56 11.33 2.56
C LYS A 147 8.63 10.89 4.02
N ILE A 148 7.73 9.98 4.44
CA ILE A 148 7.70 9.48 5.82
C ILE A 148 8.94 8.63 6.09
N VAL A 149 9.20 7.62 5.24
CA VAL A 149 10.33 6.69 5.46
C VAL A 149 11.71 7.32 5.25
N ARG A 150 11.80 8.46 4.54
CA ARG A 150 13.03 9.26 4.43
C ARG A 150 13.21 10.26 5.59
N GLY A 151 12.23 10.36 6.49
CA GLY A 151 12.25 11.36 7.57
C GLY A 151 12.16 12.80 7.08
N THR A 152 11.59 13.02 5.89
CA THR A 152 11.33 14.36 5.34
C THR A 152 9.88 14.81 5.58
N SER A 153 9.11 14.07 6.38
CA SER A 153 7.84 14.51 6.95
C SER A 153 8.07 15.29 8.26
N ASP A 154 6.99 15.65 8.95
CA ASP A 154 7.00 16.35 10.24
C ASP A 154 7.54 15.52 11.43
N GLY A 155 7.84 14.23 11.21
CA GLY A 155 8.36 13.32 12.22
C GLY A 155 7.32 12.73 13.16
N THR A 156 6.02 13.01 12.98
CA THR A 156 4.94 12.44 13.81
C THR A 156 4.88 10.92 13.68
N ILE A 157 5.11 10.40 12.47
CA ILE A 157 5.32 8.97 12.21
C ILE A 157 6.81 8.72 12.01
N SER A 158 7.37 7.77 12.77
CA SER A 158 8.78 7.39 12.67
C SER A 158 9.12 6.86 11.27
N PRO A 159 10.30 7.20 10.70
CA PRO A 159 10.77 6.62 9.44
C PRO A 159 10.89 5.10 9.45
N ASN A 160 11.12 4.52 10.64
CA ASN A 160 11.22 3.07 10.86
C ASN A 160 9.89 2.44 11.30
N ASN A 161 8.77 3.16 11.19
CA ASN A 161 7.45 2.61 11.49
C ASN A 161 7.19 1.37 10.60
N ALA A 162 6.90 0.24 11.23
CA ALA A 162 6.73 -1.03 10.55
C ALA A 162 5.55 -1.02 9.58
N ASP A 163 4.43 -0.41 9.94
CA ASP A 163 3.22 -0.38 9.10
C ASP A 163 3.45 0.44 7.83
N VAL A 164 4.07 1.62 7.93
CA VAL A 164 4.40 2.47 6.77
C VAL A 164 5.38 1.75 5.84
N ASN A 165 6.44 1.15 6.39
CA ASN A 165 7.43 0.45 5.58
C ASN A 165 6.81 -0.80 4.91
N LEU A 166 6.00 -1.57 5.62
CA LEU A 166 5.30 -2.73 5.05
C LEU A 166 4.39 -2.31 3.89
N ASN A 167 3.55 -1.29 4.11
CA ASN A 167 2.62 -0.79 3.10
C ASN A 167 3.35 -0.22 1.88
N LEU A 168 4.41 0.56 2.09
CA LEU A 168 5.24 1.07 0.99
C LEU A 168 5.94 -0.08 0.22
N GLY A 169 6.43 -1.09 0.93
CA GLY A 169 7.03 -2.27 0.30
C GLY A 169 6.04 -3.00 -0.60
N LEU A 170 4.81 -3.21 -0.12
CA LEU A 170 3.72 -3.79 -0.91
C LEU A 170 3.34 -2.92 -2.11
N CYS A 171 3.34 -1.59 -1.97
CA CYS A 171 3.08 -0.67 -3.08
C CYS A 171 4.10 -0.83 -4.22
N TYR A 172 5.39 -0.98 -3.90
CA TYR A 172 6.42 -1.20 -4.91
C TYR A 172 6.24 -2.54 -5.64
N ILE A 173 5.98 -3.63 -4.91
CA ILE A 173 5.71 -4.94 -5.53
C ILE A 173 4.50 -4.86 -6.46
N LEU A 174 3.42 -4.22 -6.01
CA LEU A 174 2.22 -4.08 -6.82
C LEU A 174 2.49 -3.23 -8.07
N ARG A 175 3.21 -2.11 -7.95
CA ARG A 175 3.56 -1.28 -9.10
C ARG A 175 4.44 -2.03 -10.10
N ALA A 176 5.42 -2.79 -9.62
CA ALA A 176 6.24 -3.67 -10.45
C ALA A 176 5.38 -4.67 -11.22
N ALA A 177 4.48 -5.37 -10.54
CA ALA A 177 3.59 -6.36 -11.16
C ALA A 177 2.66 -5.74 -12.21
N ILE A 178 2.08 -4.57 -11.92
CA ILE A 178 1.22 -3.83 -12.87
C ILE A 178 2.01 -3.40 -14.10
N ARG A 179 3.23 -2.89 -13.92
CA ARG A 179 4.11 -2.47 -15.02
C ARG A 179 4.40 -3.65 -15.97
N VAL A 180 4.71 -4.82 -15.43
CA VAL A 180 4.93 -6.00 -16.26
C VAL A 180 3.63 -6.45 -16.94
N GLN A 181 2.52 -6.52 -16.21
CA GLN A 181 1.21 -6.88 -16.78
C GLN A 181 0.81 -5.98 -17.96
N ASN A 182 1.02 -4.66 -17.84
CA ASN A 182 0.66 -3.68 -18.87
C ASN A 182 1.61 -3.69 -20.08
N SER A 183 2.82 -4.23 -19.93
CA SER A 183 3.79 -4.27 -21.01
C SER A 183 3.50 -5.33 -22.08
N GLY A 184 2.65 -6.30 -21.77
CA GLY A 184 2.42 -7.45 -22.63
C GLY A 184 3.63 -8.39 -22.74
N ILE A 185 4.66 -8.20 -21.91
CA ILE A 185 5.78 -9.14 -21.80
C ILE A 185 5.21 -10.50 -21.37
N SER A 186 5.43 -11.50 -22.23
CA SER A 186 5.18 -12.89 -21.87
C SER A 186 6.35 -13.40 -21.05
N PHE A 187 6.04 -13.99 -19.91
CA PHE A 187 6.96 -14.85 -19.19
C PHE A 187 7.03 -16.19 -19.93
N ASP A 188 8.21 -16.82 -19.97
CA ASP A 188 8.27 -18.22 -20.38
C ASP A 188 7.77 -19.15 -19.25
N THR A 189 7.78 -20.47 -19.47
CA THR A 189 7.34 -21.46 -18.47
C THR A 189 8.22 -21.50 -17.23
N ASP A 190 9.44 -20.99 -17.35
CA ASP A 190 10.41 -20.89 -16.27
C ASP A 190 10.35 -19.52 -15.58
N TYR A 191 9.46 -18.64 -16.04
CA TYR A 191 9.30 -17.24 -15.64
C TYR A 191 10.52 -16.37 -15.95
N ASN A 192 11.38 -16.84 -16.83
CA ASN A 192 12.45 -16.02 -17.38
C ASN A 192 11.80 -14.95 -18.26
N VAL A 193 12.13 -13.70 -17.95
CA VAL A 193 11.80 -12.59 -18.82
C VAL A 193 12.97 -12.43 -19.76
N LEU A 194 12.77 -12.78 -21.05
CA LEU A 194 13.73 -12.41 -22.07
C LEU A 194 13.73 -10.88 -22.18
N VAL A 195 14.68 -10.23 -21.52
CA VAL A 195 14.84 -8.78 -21.61
C VAL A 195 15.48 -8.47 -22.96
N THR A 196 14.64 -8.03 -23.89
CA THR A 196 15.11 -7.50 -25.18
C THR A 196 15.53 -6.04 -25.01
N GLU A 197 16.28 -5.49 -25.97
CA GLU A 197 16.62 -4.05 -26.00
C GLU A 197 15.39 -3.14 -25.86
N GLN A 198 14.23 -3.59 -26.33
CA GLN A 198 12.96 -2.85 -26.27
C GLN A 198 12.37 -2.80 -24.85
N ASN A 199 12.77 -3.72 -23.96
CA ASN A 199 12.22 -3.90 -22.62
C ASN A 199 13.19 -3.48 -21.50
N ILE A 200 14.40 -3.05 -21.83
CA ILE A 200 15.45 -2.69 -20.83
C ILE A 200 14.97 -1.63 -19.84
N GLU A 201 14.31 -0.58 -20.31
CA GLU A 201 13.83 0.51 -19.46
C GLU A 201 12.78 0.02 -18.45
N LEU A 202 11.80 -0.75 -18.93
CA LEU A 202 10.78 -1.36 -18.09
C LEU A 202 11.40 -2.31 -17.06
N ALA A 203 12.30 -3.20 -17.50
CA ALA A 203 12.96 -4.15 -16.63
C ALA A 203 13.79 -3.43 -15.54
N THR A 204 14.42 -2.31 -15.90
CA THR A 204 15.14 -1.43 -14.96
C THR A 204 14.20 -0.83 -13.92
N GLU A 205 13.05 -0.31 -14.34
CA GLU A 205 12.05 0.29 -13.44
C GLU A 205 11.38 -0.73 -12.50
N VAL A 206 11.11 -1.93 -13.01
CA VAL A 206 10.61 -3.07 -12.22
C VAL A 206 11.66 -3.51 -11.20
N GLY A 207 12.93 -3.65 -11.61
CA GLY A 207 14.03 -4.00 -10.71
C GLY A 207 14.18 -2.99 -9.56
N LYS A 208 14.13 -1.69 -9.85
CA LYS A 208 14.17 -0.63 -8.81
C LYS A 208 13.04 -0.77 -7.79
N ASP A 209 11.83 -1.06 -8.23
CA ASP A 209 10.69 -1.25 -7.33
C ASP A 209 10.87 -2.48 -6.44
N ILE A 210 11.32 -3.61 -7.00
CA ILE A 210 11.60 -4.83 -6.23
C ILE A 210 12.68 -4.59 -5.15
N ILE A 211 13.78 -3.91 -5.50
CA ILE A 211 14.86 -3.58 -4.54
C ILE A 211 14.31 -2.73 -3.40
N ARG A 212 13.56 -1.67 -3.74
CA ARG A 212 12.98 -0.78 -2.75
C ARG A 212 12.00 -1.52 -1.86
N ALA A 213 11.15 -2.38 -2.41
CA ALA A 213 10.23 -3.21 -1.65
C ALA A 213 10.97 -4.05 -0.61
N TYR A 214 12.02 -4.73 -1.06
CA TYR A 214 12.79 -5.60 -0.20
C TYR A 214 13.48 -4.86 0.95
N HIS A 215 14.08 -3.71 0.66
CA HIS A 215 14.66 -2.88 1.70
C HIS A 215 13.63 -2.50 2.77
N ARG A 216 12.40 -2.17 2.36
CA ARG A 216 11.32 -1.88 3.32
C ARG A 216 10.94 -3.10 4.14
N PHE A 217 10.81 -4.29 3.53
CA PHE A 217 10.53 -5.52 4.28
C PHE A 217 11.64 -5.87 5.29
N ASN A 218 12.91 -5.65 4.94
CA ASN A 218 14.02 -5.78 5.90
C ASN A 218 13.90 -4.80 7.06
N THR A 219 13.55 -3.55 6.79
CA THR A 219 13.31 -2.53 7.83
C THR A 219 12.20 -2.98 8.78
N VAL A 220 11.12 -3.54 8.24
CA VAL A 220 10.01 -4.12 9.03
C VAL A 220 10.48 -5.28 9.90
N ALA A 221 11.25 -6.22 9.33
CA ALA A 221 11.75 -7.39 10.06
C ALA A 221 12.62 -6.97 11.26
N VAL A 222 13.51 -5.99 11.06
CA VAL A 222 14.33 -5.42 12.14
C VAL A 222 13.45 -4.72 13.18
N ALA A 223 12.50 -3.90 12.77
CA ALA A 223 11.60 -3.17 13.67
C ALA A 223 10.73 -4.09 14.54
N LEU A 224 10.33 -5.24 14.00
CA LEU A 224 9.55 -6.27 14.71
C LEU A 224 10.41 -7.19 15.58
N GLY A 225 11.73 -7.00 15.63
CA GLY A 225 12.63 -7.85 16.39
C GLY A 225 12.68 -9.29 15.87
N ILE A 226 12.41 -9.49 14.57
CA ILE A 226 12.56 -10.78 13.89
C ILE A 226 14.07 -11.01 13.74
N THR A 227 14.69 -11.46 14.84
CA THR A 227 16.14 -11.56 15.04
C THR A 227 16.72 -12.89 14.58
N ASN A 228 15.94 -13.70 13.86
CA ASN A 228 16.52 -14.87 13.23
C ASN A 228 17.40 -14.38 12.08
N GLU A 229 18.66 -14.05 12.38
CA GLU A 229 19.65 -13.58 11.42
C GLU A 229 19.75 -14.53 10.23
N SER A 230 19.52 -15.83 10.43
CA SER A 230 19.48 -16.80 9.33
C SER A 230 18.30 -16.57 8.38
N ALA A 231 17.11 -16.19 8.88
CA ALA A 231 15.96 -15.90 8.04
C ALA A 231 16.17 -14.60 7.24
N ILE A 232 16.66 -13.54 7.87
CA ILE A 232 16.97 -12.28 7.18
C ILE A 232 18.12 -12.47 6.18
N ALA A 233 19.16 -13.23 6.56
CA ALA A 233 20.29 -13.54 5.68
C ALA A 233 19.86 -14.39 4.48
N ASN A 234 19.00 -15.38 4.67
CA ASN A 234 18.48 -16.19 3.58
C ASN A 234 17.65 -15.35 2.61
N VAL A 235 16.73 -14.51 3.08
CA VAL A 235 15.96 -13.63 2.18
C VAL A 235 16.89 -12.65 1.45
N ARG A 236 17.96 -12.17 2.11
CA ARG A 236 18.95 -11.30 1.46
C ARG A 236 19.74 -12.04 0.39
N GLN A 237 20.12 -13.27 0.68
CA GLN A 237 20.82 -14.14 -0.25
C GLN A 237 19.94 -14.46 -1.46
N ASP A 238 18.69 -14.90 -1.24
CA ASP A 238 17.73 -15.21 -2.29
C ASP A 238 17.54 -14.03 -3.26
N ILE A 239 17.58 -12.80 -2.75
CA ILE A 239 17.43 -11.60 -3.57
C ILE A 239 18.70 -11.23 -4.30
N ASN A 240 19.86 -11.34 -3.65
CA ASN A 240 21.14 -11.15 -4.33
C ASN A 240 21.31 -12.18 -5.46
N ASP A 241 20.93 -13.43 -5.22
CA ASP A 241 20.99 -14.51 -6.20
C ASP A 241 20.05 -14.22 -7.37
N LEU A 242 18.80 -13.83 -7.09
CA LEU A 242 17.84 -13.37 -8.12
C LEU A 242 18.41 -12.21 -8.96
N PHE A 243 19.15 -11.29 -8.35
CA PHE A 243 19.74 -10.14 -9.07
C PHE A 243 20.95 -10.52 -9.92
N GLU A 244 21.86 -11.36 -9.42
CA GLU A 244 22.99 -11.81 -10.21
C GLU A 244 22.51 -12.68 -11.37
N GLU A 245 21.49 -13.52 -11.16
CA GLU A 245 20.83 -14.27 -12.23
C GLU A 245 20.21 -13.33 -13.27
N PHE A 246 19.41 -12.34 -12.82
CA PHE A 246 18.84 -11.34 -13.72
C PHE A 246 19.91 -10.58 -14.52
N LYS A 247 21.02 -10.21 -13.90
CA LYS A 247 22.13 -9.49 -14.52
C LYS A 247 22.88 -10.36 -15.53
N ASP A 248 23.14 -11.62 -15.20
CA ASP A 248 23.82 -12.57 -16.08
C ASP A 248 22.95 -12.89 -17.31
N GLU A 249 21.63 -12.99 -17.15
CA GLU A 249 20.70 -13.30 -18.23
C GLU A 249 20.34 -12.09 -19.12
N SER A 250 20.17 -10.91 -18.53
CA SER A 250 19.75 -9.71 -19.26
C SER A 250 20.92 -8.90 -19.84
N GLY A 251 22.14 -9.10 -19.32
CA GLY A 251 23.28 -8.21 -19.58
C GLY A 251 23.10 -6.80 -18.99
N ILE A 252 22.06 -6.55 -18.20
CA ILE A 252 21.78 -5.26 -17.57
C ILE A 252 22.53 -5.19 -16.25
N THR A 253 23.42 -4.21 -16.14
CA THR A 253 24.00 -3.84 -14.84
C THR A 253 23.08 -2.84 -14.17
N LEU A 254 22.31 -3.29 -13.18
CA LEU A 254 21.61 -2.39 -12.26
C LEU A 254 22.65 -1.77 -11.33
N ASP A 255 23.00 -0.50 -11.54
CA ASP A 255 23.80 0.27 -10.59
C ASP A 255 22.92 0.62 -9.39
N ILE A 256 22.85 -0.33 -8.45
CA ILE A 256 22.14 -0.16 -7.18
C ILE A 256 23.05 0.69 -6.29
N ASN A 257 23.09 1.99 -6.55
CA ASN A 257 23.72 2.89 -5.62
C ASN A 257 22.90 2.88 -4.31
N ILE A 258 23.46 2.20 -3.30
CA ILE A 258 22.87 1.98 -1.97
C ILE A 258 22.52 3.33 -1.30
N ASP A 259 23.12 4.44 -1.73
CA ASP A 259 22.80 5.78 -1.25
C ASP A 259 21.36 6.24 -1.57
N TYR A 260 20.63 5.53 -2.45
CA TYR A 260 19.21 5.77 -2.75
C TYR A 260 18.24 4.82 -2.03
N ILE A 261 18.76 3.91 -1.19
CA ILE A 261 18.02 2.93 -0.36
C ILE A 261 17.74 3.53 1.03
#